data_AF-A0A7K9RVU3-F1
#
_entry.id   AF-A0A7K9RVU3-F1
#
_cell.length_a   1.000
_cell.length_b   1.000
_cell.length_c   1.000
_cell.angle_alpha   90.00
_cell.angle_beta   90.00
_cell.angle_gamma   90.00
#
_symmetry.space_group_name_H-M   'P 1'
#
loop_
_entity.id
_entity.type
_entity.pdbx_description
1 polymer ?
#
loop_
_entity_poly.entity_id
_entity_poly.type
_entity_poly.pdbx_seq_one_letter_code
_entity_poly.pdbx_strand_id
1 'polypeptide(L)'
;MREAEVRRLLGANLLRALAVILSAVLPALLLDGFSLLGTHLTWLCVCSLCVATVNIVLHLVLKPNQSPKRRSFAHKISRFLKCCIYFFMSCILFHAIIVLYGAPLIELVTETFLFAVLLSTFTTLQCLCLLGPNIQAWIRVFSKNG
;
A
#
# COMPACT_ATOMS: atom_id res chain seq x y z
N MET A 1 19.23 16.28 -3.70
CA MET A 1 17.77 16.41 -3.86
C MET A 1 17.37 17.82 -3.44
N ARG A 2 16.38 18.44 -4.09
CA ARG A 2 15.96 19.81 -3.74
C ARG A 2 15.25 19.81 -2.38
N GLU A 3 15.54 20.78 -1.51
CA GLU A 3 14.92 20.91 -0.17
C GLU A 3 13.39 20.80 -0.17
N ALA A 4 12.74 21.42 -1.15
CA ALA A 4 11.28 21.33 -1.32
C ALA A 4 10.76 19.90 -1.57
N GLU A 5 11.57 19.05 -2.22
CA GLU A 5 11.23 17.65 -2.49
C GLU A 5 11.38 16.78 -1.24
N VAL A 6 12.41 17.04 -0.44
CA VAL A 6 12.62 16.38 0.86
C VAL A 6 11.46 16.70 1.81
N ARG A 7 11.06 17.97 1.93
CA ARG A 7 9.89 18.37 2.76
C ARG A 7 8.58 17.72 2.30
N ARG A 8 8.40 17.56 0.99
CA ARG A 8 7.23 16.91 0.40
C ARG A 8 7.18 15.41 0.71
N LEU A 9 8.33 14.73 0.63
CA LEU A 9 8.46 13.32 1.03
C LEU A 9 8.23 13.15 2.52
N LEU A 10 8.77 14.04 3.36
CA LEU A 10 8.54 14.05 4.79
C LEU A 10 7.04 14.19 5.10
N GLY A 11 6.37 15.18 4.52
CA GLY A 11 4.93 15.39 4.70
C GLY A 11 4.08 14.19 4.26
N ALA A 12 4.44 13.54 3.15
CA ALA A 12 3.75 12.32 2.70
C ALA A 12 3.89 11.16 3.70
N ASN A 13 5.08 10.96 4.27
CA ASN A 13 5.30 9.91 5.27
C ASN A 13 4.62 10.23 6.60
N LEU A 14 4.62 11.50 7.04
CA LEU A 14 3.89 11.94 8.23
C LEU A 14 2.38 11.72 8.07
N LEU A 15 1.82 12.02 6.90
CA LEU A 15 0.40 11.80 6.61
C LEU A 15 0.04 10.30 6.67
N ARG A 16 0.92 9.42 6.21
CA ARG A 16 0.73 7.97 6.34
C ARG A 16 0.79 7.51 7.80
N ALA A 17 1.76 8.00 8.57
CA ALA A 17 1.85 7.69 10.00
C ALA A 17 0.58 8.15 10.75
N LEU A 18 0.11 9.36 10.46
CA LEU A 18 -1.15 9.88 10.98
C LEU A 18 -2.35 9.01 10.57
N ALA A 19 -2.38 8.50 9.34
CA ALA A 19 -3.45 7.60 8.88
C ALA A 19 -3.50 6.28 9.66
N VAL A 20 -2.35 5.75 10.08
CA VAL A 20 -2.27 4.56 10.95
C VAL A 20 -2.79 4.86 12.36
N ILE A 21 -2.46 6.03 12.89
CA ILE A 21 -2.97 6.45 14.21
C ILE A 21 -4.49 6.63 14.14
N LEU A 22 -4.97 7.32 13.11
CA LEU A 22 -6.41 7.53 12.88
C LEU A 22 -7.16 6.23 12.64
N SER A 23 -6.56 5.24 11.97
CA SER A 23 -7.20 3.93 11.76
C SER A 23 -7.33 3.11 13.04
N ALA A 24 -6.59 3.44 14.09
CA ALA A 24 -6.78 2.86 15.42
C ALA A 24 -7.82 3.62 16.25
N VAL A 25 -7.78 4.96 16.20
CA VAL A 25 -8.63 5.83 17.02
C VAL A 25 -10.06 5.92 16.48
N LEU A 26 -10.23 6.09 15.16
CA LEU A 26 -11.53 6.36 14.57
C LEU A 26 -12.49 5.16 14.69
N PRO A 27 -12.07 3.91 14.44
CA PRO A 27 -12.93 2.75 14.69
C PRO A 27 -13.30 2.59 16.17
N ALA A 28 -12.39 2.92 17.08
CA ALA A 28 -12.66 2.89 18.52
C ALA A 28 -13.74 3.88 18.95
N LEU A 29 -13.91 4.98 18.21
CA LEU A 29 -14.92 6.00 18.48
C LEU A 29 -16.26 5.73 17.77
N LEU A 30 -16.24 5.02 16.64
CA LEU A 30 -17.42 4.83 15.78
C LEU A 30 -18.06 3.45 15.89
N LEU A 31 -17.32 2.43 16.33
CA LEU A 31 -17.78 1.05 16.43
C LEU A 31 -17.84 0.63 17.90
N ASP A 32 -19.05 0.33 18.37
CA ASP A 32 -19.23 -0.22 19.72
C ASP A 32 -18.47 -1.55 19.86
N GLY A 33 -17.68 -1.68 20.92
CA GLY A 33 -16.91 -2.89 21.22
C GLY A 33 -15.61 -3.07 20.42
N PHE A 34 -15.16 -2.06 19.66
CA PHE A 34 -13.86 -2.11 19.01
C PHE A 34 -12.72 -2.16 20.04
N SER A 35 -11.86 -3.15 19.89
CA SER A 35 -10.61 -3.28 20.64
C SER A 35 -9.50 -3.67 19.67
N LEU A 36 -8.35 -3.02 19.76
CA LEU A 36 -7.21 -3.29 18.88
C LEU A 36 -6.80 -4.77 18.91
N LEU A 37 -6.87 -5.42 20.08
CA LEU A 37 -6.51 -6.83 20.24
C LEU A 37 -7.70 -7.75 19.94
N GLY A 38 -8.89 -7.40 20.45
CA GLY A 38 -10.09 -8.23 20.29
C GLY A 38 -10.71 -8.21 18.89
N THR A 39 -10.48 -7.14 18.13
CA THR A 39 -11.00 -6.92 16.76
C THR A 39 -9.87 -6.58 15.78
N HIS A 40 -8.71 -7.21 15.97
CA HIS A 40 -7.49 -6.93 15.19
C HIS A 40 -7.70 -7.11 13.67
N LEU A 41 -8.55 -8.04 13.23
CA LEU A 41 -8.90 -8.19 11.81
C LEU A 41 -9.58 -6.94 11.23
N THR A 42 -10.55 -6.39 11.96
CA THR A 42 -11.23 -5.15 11.60
C THR A 42 -10.23 -4.01 11.52
N TRP A 43 -9.32 -3.93 12.49
CA TRP A 43 -8.26 -2.93 12.47
C TRP A 43 -7.31 -3.08 11.27
N LEU A 44 -6.86 -4.30 10.94
CA LEU A 44 -6.02 -4.56 9.77
C LEU A 44 -6.69 -4.10 8.47
N CYS A 45 -7.98 -4.42 8.30
CA CYS A 45 -8.78 -3.98 7.16
C CYS A 45 -8.88 -2.44 7.08
N VAL A 46 -9.29 -1.79 8.18
CA VAL A 46 -9.43 -0.33 8.21
C VAL A 46 -8.08 0.35 7.98
N CYS A 47 -7.02 -0.14 8.60
CA CYS A 47 -5.68 0.41 8.45
C CYS A 47 -5.17 0.31 7.02
N SER A 48 -5.32 -0.86 6.38
CA SER A 48 -4.95 -1.04 4.97
C SER A 48 -5.77 -0.10 4.07
N LEU A 49 -7.08 0.02 4.29
CA LEU A 49 -7.94 0.91 3.49
C LEU A 49 -7.56 2.39 3.66
N CYS A 50 -7.28 2.84 4.88
CA CYS A 50 -6.86 4.22 5.17
C CYS A 50 -5.53 4.54 4.46
N VAL A 51 -4.53 3.68 4.60
CA VAL A 51 -3.20 3.89 4.00
C VAL A 51 -3.26 3.79 2.47
N ALA A 52 -4.07 2.88 1.93
CA ALA A 52 -4.30 2.77 0.49
C ALA A 52 -4.92 4.05 -0.06
N THR A 53 -5.96 4.56 0.59
CA THR A 53 -6.61 5.83 0.24
C THR A 53 -5.61 6.99 0.25
N VAL A 54 -4.82 7.13 1.31
CA VAL A 54 -3.80 8.18 1.42
C VAL A 54 -2.77 8.06 0.30
N ASN A 55 -2.29 6.85 -0.03
CA ASN A 55 -1.34 6.63 -1.12
C ASN A 55 -1.92 7.02 -2.49
N ILE A 56 -3.18 6.66 -2.74
CA ILE A 56 -3.87 7.01 -3.99
C ILE A 56 -4.06 8.53 -4.08
N VAL A 57 -4.55 9.17 -3.01
CA VAL A 57 -4.74 10.63 -2.96
C VAL A 57 -3.43 11.36 -3.14
N LEU A 58 -2.37 10.97 -2.43
CA LEU A 58 -1.03 11.55 -2.59
C LEU A 58 -0.53 11.40 -4.02
N HIS A 59 -0.71 10.24 -4.65
CA HIS A 59 -0.34 10.06 -6.05
C HIS A 59 -1.13 10.98 -6.99
N LEU A 60 -2.43 11.15 -6.78
CA LEU A 60 -3.29 12.03 -7.58
C LEU A 60 -2.93 13.51 -7.42
N VAL A 61 -2.60 13.94 -6.20
CA VAL A 61 -2.24 15.33 -5.87
C VAL A 61 -0.83 15.66 -6.34
N LEU A 62 0.15 14.79 -6.03
CA LEU A 62 1.56 15.03 -6.32
C LEU A 62 1.89 14.84 -7.81
N LYS A 63 1.03 14.13 -8.56
CA LYS A 63 1.21 13.77 -9.98
C LYS A 63 2.68 13.49 -10.33
N PRO A 64 3.36 12.58 -9.61
CA PRO A 64 4.81 12.41 -9.73
C PRO A 64 5.22 11.98 -11.16
N ASN A 65 4.31 11.36 -11.90
CA ASN A 65 4.47 11.02 -13.30
C ASN A 65 3.42 11.75 -14.16
N GLN A 66 3.74 12.95 -14.64
CA GLN A 66 3.00 13.54 -15.75
C GLN A 66 3.33 12.73 -17.02
N SER A 67 2.54 11.70 -17.31
CA SER A 67 2.64 11.04 -18.62
C SER A 67 2.20 12.04 -19.70
N PRO A 68 2.90 12.13 -20.84
CA PRO A 68 2.50 13.02 -21.92
C PRO A 68 1.09 12.67 -22.45
N LYS A 69 0.41 13.70 -22.94
CA LYS A 69 -1.01 13.81 -23.32
C LYS A 69 -1.61 12.59 -24.08
N ARG A 70 -2.92 12.39 -23.87
CA ARG A 70 -3.86 11.47 -24.57
C ARG A 70 -3.48 9.98 -24.58
N ARG A 71 -3.62 9.31 -23.42
CA ARG A 71 -3.77 7.84 -23.39
C ARG A 71 -5.25 7.47 -23.49
N SER A 72 -5.57 6.56 -24.40
CA SER A 72 -6.91 5.96 -24.50
C SER A 72 -7.35 5.39 -23.13
N PHE A 73 -8.65 5.46 -22.85
CA PHE A 73 -9.25 4.89 -21.65
C PHE A 73 -8.87 3.41 -21.46
N ALA A 74 -8.80 2.65 -22.56
CA ALA A 74 -8.34 1.26 -22.56
C ALA A 74 -6.92 1.09 -22.00
N HIS A 75 -5.99 2.00 -22.34
CA HIS A 75 -4.64 1.98 -21.78
C HIS A 75 -4.67 2.29 -20.27
N LYS A 76 -5.55 3.19 -19.81
CA LYS A 76 -5.67 3.51 -18.38
C LYS A 76 -6.18 2.30 -17.59
N ILE A 77 -7.20 1.60 -18.12
CA ILE A 77 -7.72 0.35 -17.53
C ILE A 77 -6.64 -0.72 -17.52
N SER A 78 -5.97 -0.98 -18.64
CA SER A 78 -4.92 -2.00 -18.71
C SER A 78 -3.79 -1.74 -17.70
N ARG A 79 -3.39 -0.47 -17.53
CA ARG A 79 -2.41 -0.08 -16.53
C ARG A 79 -2.92 -0.34 -15.11
N PHE A 80 -4.17 0.01 -14.82
CA PHE A 80 -4.80 -0.23 -13.52
C PHE A 80 -4.87 -1.73 -13.21
N LEU A 81 -5.33 -2.56 -14.14
CA LEU A 81 -5.38 -4.02 -13.99
C LEU A 81 -3.99 -4.60 -13.72
N LYS A 82 -2.96 -4.16 -14.44
CA LYS A 82 -1.57 -4.57 -14.15
C LYS A 82 -1.14 -4.20 -12.74
N CYS A 83 -1.49 -3.00 -12.27
CA CYS A 83 -1.22 -2.61 -10.89
C CYS A 83 -1.95 -3.51 -9.88
N CYS A 84 -3.23 -3.83 -10.13
CA CYS A 84 -4.00 -4.74 -9.27
C CYS A 84 -3.37 -6.14 -9.22
N ILE A 85 -2.94 -6.68 -10.36
CA ILE A 85 -2.27 -7.99 -10.43
C ILE A 85 -0.96 -7.94 -9.64
N TYR A 86 -0.13 -6.91 -9.81
CA TYR A 86 1.13 -6.80 -9.05
C TYR A 86 0.91 -6.63 -7.56
N PHE A 87 -0.11 -5.86 -7.15
CA PHE A 87 -0.50 -5.76 -5.76
C PHE A 87 -0.95 -7.11 -5.21
N PHE A 88 -1.84 -7.81 -5.91
CA PHE A 88 -2.31 -9.12 -5.49
C PHE A 88 -1.17 -10.14 -5.38
N MET A 89 -0.28 -10.20 -6.38
CA MET A 89 0.90 -11.06 -6.34
C MET A 89 1.81 -10.75 -5.15
N SER A 90 1.97 -9.47 -4.78
CA SER A 90 2.72 -9.10 -3.58
C SER A 90 2.06 -9.59 -2.29
N CYS A 91 0.72 -9.53 -2.20
CA CYS A 91 0.00 -10.04 -1.03
C CYS A 91 0.24 -11.55 -0.88
N ILE A 92 0.17 -12.30 -1.99
CA ILE A 92 0.45 -13.74 -1.99
C ILE A 92 1.90 -14.01 -1.57
N LEU A 93 2.87 -13.24 -2.08
CA LEU A 93 4.27 -13.39 -1.72
C LEU A 93 4.50 -13.12 -0.23
N PHE A 94 3.99 -12.02 0.32
CA PHE A 94 4.13 -11.72 1.74
C PHE A 94 3.42 -12.74 2.62
N HIS A 95 2.24 -13.19 2.22
CA HIS A 95 1.51 -14.25 2.93
C HIS A 95 2.34 -15.54 2.98
N ALA A 96 2.92 -15.95 1.84
CA ALA A 96 3.82 -17.10 1.77
C ALA A 96 5.05 -16.92 2.66
N ILE A 97 5.66 -15.73 2.69
CA ILE A 97 6.79 -15.42 3.58
C ILE A 97 6.36 -15.58 5.04
N ILE A 98 5.26 -14.96 5.47
CA ILE A 98 4.77 -15.03 6.85
C ILE A 98 4.55 -16.49 7.28
N VAL A 99 3.95 -17.29 6.40
CA VAL A 99 3.74 -18.72 6.59
C VAL A 99 5.07 -19.48 6.73
N LEU A 100 6.02 -19.24 5.83
CA LEU A 100 7.34 -19.89 5.87
C LEU A 100 8.14 -19.52 7.13
N TYR A 101 7.91 -18.34 7.70
CA TYR A 101 8.49 -17.90 8.97
C TYR A 101 7.79 -18.50 10.20
N GLY A 102 6.81 -19.39 10.02
CA GLY A 102 6.26 -20.23 11.08
C GLY A 102 4.81 -19.90 11.48
N ALA A 103 4.11 -19.04 10.75
CA ALA A 103 2.70 -18.80 11.02
C ALA A 103 1.84 -19.99 10.57
N PRO A 104 0.92 -20.50 11.41
CA PRO A 104 0.07 -21.64 11.08
C PRO A 104 -0.93 -21.32 9.95
N LEU A 105 -0.86 -22.10 8.87
CA LEU A 105 -1.67 -21.92 7.65
C LEU A 105 -3.17 -22.15 7.83
N ILE A 106 -3.57 -23.03 8.75
CA ILE A 106 -4.96 -23.52 8.82
C ILE A 106 -5.79 -22.66 9.77
N GLU A 107 -5.20 -22.23 10.88
CA GLU A 107 -5.90 -21.48 11.93
C GLU A 107 -5.88 -19.97 11.68
N LEU A 108 -4.80 -19.44 11.08
CA LEU A 108 -4.55 -17.99 10.98
C LEU A 108 -4.48 -17.50 9.53
N VAL A 109 -5.07 -18.22 8.57
CA VAL A 109 -5.01 -17.86 7.14
C VAL A 109 -5.51 -16.43 6.89
N THR A 110 -6.63 -16.06 7.52
CA THR A 110 -7.24 -14.74 7.35
C THR A 110 -6.39 -13.64 7.97
N GLU A 111 -5.85 -13.87 9.17
CA GLU A 111 -4.99 -12.92 9.87
C GLU A 111 -3.69 -12.67 9.11
N THR A 112 -2.99 -13.74 8.74
CA THR A 112 -1.74 -13.68 7.99
C THR A 112 -1.94 -13.09 6.59
N PHE A 113 -3.08 -13.35 5.94
CA PHE A 113 -3.42 -12.73 4.66
C PHE A 113 -3.71 -11.23 4.82
N LEU A 114 -4.51 -10.82 5.81
CA LEU A 114 -4.79 -9.40 6.05
C LEU A 114 -3.54 -8.62 6.48
N PHE A 115 -2.65 -9.27 7.22
CA PHE A 115 -1.34 -8.71 7.52
C PHE A 115 -0.46 -8.58 6.25
N ALA A 116 -0.48 -9.57 5.36
CA ALA A 116 0.18 -9.48 4.07
C ALA A 116 -0.37 -8.34 3.20
N VAL A 117 -1.70 -8.16 3.17
CA VAL A 117 -2.34 -7.02 2.50
C VAL A 117 -1.87 -5.69 3.08
N LEU A 118 -1.74 -5.59 4.39
CA LEU A 118 -1.20 -4.40 5.05
C LEU A 118 0.24 -4.12 4.62
N LEU A 119 1.13 -5.13 4.66
CA LEU A 119 2.52 -5.03 4.21
C LEU A 119 2.63 -4.61 2.74
N SER A 120 1.83 -5.22 1.87
CA SER A 120 1.73 -4.84 0.45
C SER A 120 1.25 -3.41 0.26
N THR A 121 0.37 -2.92 1.13
CA THR A 121 -0.13 -1.53 1.08
C THR A 121 0.99 -0.53 1.40
N PHE A 122 1.87 -0.84 2.36
CA PHE A 122 3.00 0.02 2.70
C PHE A 122 4.15 -0.05 1.70
N THR A 123 4.36 -1.19 1.06
CA THR A 123 5.52 -1.43 0.20
C THR A 123 5.14 -1.34 -1.28
N THR A 124 4.42 -2.34 -1.79
CA THR A 124 4.12 -2.51 -3.20
C THR A 124 3.18 -1.44 -3.73
N LEU A 125 2.11 -1.08 -3.02
CA LEU A 125 1.17 -0.05 -3.47
C LEU A 125 1.85 1.32 -3.59
N GLN A 126 2.74 1.66 -2.66
CA GLN A 126 3.54 2.88 -2.75
C GLN A 126 4.44 2.88 -4.00
N CYS A 127 5.09 1.75 -4.31
CA CYS A 127 5.89 1.61 -5.52
C CYS A 127 5.04 1.71 -6.80
N LEU A 128 3.86 1.09 -6.81
CA LEU A 128 2.90 1.16 -7.91
C LEU A 128 2.38 2.58 -8.14
N CYS A 129 2.11 3.31 -7.07
CA CYS A 129 1.74 4.72 -7.14
C CYS A 129 2.88 5.56 -7.73
N LEU A 130 4.12 5.40 -7.27
CA LEU A 130 5.23 6.25 -7.72
C LEU A 130 5.74 5.89 -9.13
N LEU A 131 6.02 4.61 -9.36
CA LEU A 131 6.71 4.11 -10.55
C LEU A 131 5.75 3.49 -11.58
N GLY A 132 4.51 3.17 -11.18
CA GLY A 132 3.58 2.39 -12.00
C GLY A 132 3.99 0.92 -12.14
N PRO A 133 3.34 0.17 -13.04
CA PRO A 133 3.63 -1.24 -13.27
C PRO A 133 4.85 -1.44 -14.20
N ASN A 134 5.86 -0.57 -14.13
CA ASN A 134 7.06 -0.68 -14.95
C ASN A 134 8.19 -1.33 -14.13
N ILE A 135 8.34 -2.65 -14.27
CA ILE A 135 9.35 -3.43 -13.54
C ILE A 135 10.78 -2.92 -13.79
N GLN A 136 11.08 -2.45 -15.01
CA GLN A 136 12.40 -1.89 -15.33
C GLN A 136 12.72 -0.63 -14.52
N ALA A 137 11.70 0.19 -14.23
CA ALA A 137 11.85 1.34 -13.35
C ALA A 137 12.08 0.93 -11.90
N TRP A 138 11.51 -0.20 -11.46
CA TRP A 138 11.69 -0.72 -10.11
C TRP A 138 13.11 -1.26 -9.96
N ILE A 139 13.55 -2.10 -10.90
CA ILE A 139 14.90 -2.66 -10.93
C ILE A 139 15.93 -1.52 -10.90
N ARG A 140 15.78 -0.45 -11.69
CA ARG A 140 16.69 0.70 -11.65
C ARG A 140 16.78 1.39 -10.28
N VAL A 141 15.70 1.39 -9.50
CA VAL A 141 15.69 2.00 -8.17
C VAL A 141 16.32 1.09 -7.13
N PHE A 142 16.15 -0.23 -7.26
CA PHE A 142 16.58 -1.22 -6.25
C PHE A 142 17.90 -1.94 -6.59
N SER A 143 18.36 -1.89 -7.84
CA SER A 143 19.61 -2.48 -8.32
C SER A 143 20.63 -1.38 -8.57
N LYS A 144 21.84 -1.58 -8.05
CA LYS A 144 22.97 -0.66 -8.22
C LYS A 144 23.35 -0.47 -9.71
N ASN A 145 23.08 -1.47 -10.56
CA ASN A 145 23.49 -1.49 -11.96
C ASN A 145 22.32 -1.50 -12.97
N GLY A 146 21.07 -1.39 -12.50
CA GLY A 146 19.88 -1.64 -13.33
C GLY A 146 19.73 -3.13 -13.60
#